data_AF-A0A0J0UZK6-F1
#
_entry.id   AF-A0A0J0UZK6-F1
#
_cell.length_a   1.000
_cell.length_b   1.000
_cell.length_c   1.000
_cell.angle_alpha   90.00
_cell.angle_beta   90.00
_cell.angle_gamma   90.00
#
_symmetry.space_group_name_H-M   'P 1'
#
loop_
_entity.id
_entity.type
_entity.pdbx_description
1 polymer ?
#
loop_
_entity_poly.entity_id
_entity_poly.type
_entity_poly.pdbx_seq_one_letter_code
_entity_poly.pdbx_strand_id
1 'polypeptide(L)'
;MNEILTKYRFALQATFDCGAWMLGLWLATLLRYELQFGAVDLLGVLALGSIAMVAQVVLGRLGGLYVHRWRYGTFDEIVGTLKVVSMVTVLVAAADAFSPGVRPVPVSAAIVSGFVALAIMCIGRLVWRQKLETWTRAEGDDRLPIIVIGAGSGGLQVITAMIKAGPYHPVAVIDDNPDLRNLRIKGVKVGGDRSSLARLVEQTGAKHIIIAIPSASGEFIRDVAKRADELELRTLILPPVDEMFGIGVNLGDIRPLTEADLLGRRELSLDIESVASYLTGKRVLVTGAGGSIGSELCRQIHRFAPESLVMLDRDESALQAVQISIEGRGLLDSRDLVVCCIRDSGRLQQVFEEHRPEVVFHAAALKHLPLLEMHAEEGWKTNVWGTQNLLELAGEFGVDRFVNISTDKAADPSSVLGQTKRIAEQLTSHAGQEHSGTYLSVRFGNVLGSRGSVLPLFREQIAQGGPITVTHPEVTRFFMTIPEACELVIQAGALSHDGEVLVLDMGEPVKIADLARRLIAECDRQVEIVYTGLRPGEKMHEVLFSPTELPSASEHPMIQRVEVPSMSPTVAALKDPFLVDPVIDVRSSRYNFTSDPRSGTEKESA
;
A
#
# COMPACT_ATOMS: atom_id res chain seq x y z
N MET A 1 -41.61 -14.15 -8.18
CA MET A 1 -42.15 -13.91 -6.83
C MET A 1 -41.97 -12.45 -6.37
N ASN A 2 -40.86 -11.78 -6.71
CA ASN A 2 -40.61 -10.37 -6.37
C ASN A 2 -41.62 -9.35 -6.97
N GLU A 3 -42.14 -9.56 -8.19
CA GLU A 3 -43.13 -8.64 -8.80
C GLU A 3 -44.50 -8.67 -8.11
N ILE A 4 -44.96 -9.83 -7.67
CA ILE A 4 -46.24 -9.97 -6.95
C ILE A 4 -46.10 -9.32 -5.56
N LEU A 5 -44.97 -9.52 -4.88
CA LEU A 5 -44.71 -8.97 -3.56
C LEU A 5 -44.52 -7.45 -3.56
N THR A 6 -44.00 -6.86 -4.63
CA THR A 6 -43.91 -5.40 -4.79
C THR A 6 -45.25 -4.79 -5.17
N LYS A 7 -46.02 -5.43 -6.05
CA LYS A 7 -47.34 -4.95 -6.51
C LYS A 7 -48.43 -5.01 -5.43
N TYR A 8 -48.40 -6.02 -4.55
CA TYR A 8 -49.40 -6.21 -3.48
C TYR A 8 -48.89 -5.90 -2.07
N ARG A 9 -47.74 -5.22 -1.94
CA ARG A 9 -47.10 -4.93 -0.65
C ARG A 9 -48.01 -4.21 0.34
N PHE A 10 -48.75 -3.21 -0.12
CA PHE A 10 -49.74 -2.48 0.69
C PHE A 10 -50.75 -3.45 1.31
N ALA A 11 -51.36 -4.30 0.47
CA ALA A 11 -52.39 -5.23 0.90
C ALA A 11 -51.84 -6.27 1.89
N LEU A 12 -50.64 -6.80 1.64
CA LEU A 12 -49.98 -7.76 2.52
C LEU A 12 -49.64 -7.17 3.89
N GLN A 13 -49.06 -5.97 3.92
CA GLN A 13 -48.69 -5.28 5.17
C GLN A 13 -49.93 -4.89 5.99
N ALA A 14 -50.93 -4.28 5.34
CA ALA A 14 -52.16 -3.87 6.00
C ALA A 14 -52.94 -5.08 6.54
N THR A 15 -53.02 -6.18 5.77
CA THR A 15 -53.69 -7.42 6.21
C THR A 15 -52.98 -8.04 7.41
N PHE A 16 -51.64 -8.08 7.38
CA PHE A 16 -50.85 -8.59 8.49
C PHE A 16 -51.04 -7.76 9.77
N ASP A 17 -50.98 -6.43 9.67
CA ASP A 17 -51.19 -5.54 10.81
C ASP A 17 -52.63 -5.62 11.35
N CYS A 18 -53.63 -5.77 10.48
CA CYS A 18 -55.01 -6.00 10.89
C CYS A 18 -55.17 -7.33 11.64
N GLY A 19 -54.53 -8.40 11.13
CA GLY A 19 -54.51 -9.70 11.81
C GLY A 19 -53.83 -9.65 13.17
N ALA A 20 -52.75 -8.87 13.30
CA ALA A 20 -52.05 -8.68 14.58
C ALA A 20 -52.94 -8.00 15.63
N TRP A 21 -53.76 -7.02 15.23
CA TRP A 21 -54.74 -6.39 16.13
C TRP A 21 -55.85 -7.35 16.56
N MET A 22 -56.45 -8.09 15.62
CA MET A 22 -57.51 -9.05 15.93
C MET A 22 -57.00 -10.15 16.87
N LEU A 23 -55.81 -10.71 16.58
CA LEU A 23 -55.18 -11.72 17.41
C LEU A 23 -54.76 -11.14 18.77
N GLY A 24 -54.22 -9.92 18.80
CA GLY A 24 -53.82 -9.24 20.03
C GLY A 24 -54.99 -8.97 20.97
N LEU A 25 -56.12 -8.50 20.45
CA LEU A 25 -57.34 -8.26 21.22
C LEU A 25 -57.94 -9.57 21.73
N TRP A 26 -58.00 -10.60 20.90
CA TRP A 26 -58.49 -11.91 21.32
C TRP A 26 -57.63 -12.53 22.42
N LEU A 27 -56.30 -12.55 22.25
CA LEU A 27 -55.36 -13.08 23.24
C LEU A 27 -55.39 -12.27 24.54
N ALA A 28 -55.38 -10.94 24.48
CA ALA A 28 -55.40 -10.09 25.66
C ALA A 28 -56.69 -10.26 26.47
N THR A 29 -57.83 -10.40 25.78
CA THR A 29 -59.13 -10.64 26.41
C THR A 29 -59.18 -12.04 27.03
N LEU A 30 -58.71 -13.07 26.31
CA LEU A 30 -58.68 -14.44 26.80
C LEU A 30 -57.77 -14.61 28.02
N LEU A 31 -56.59 -13.99 28.01
CA LEU A 31 -55.67 -13.98 29.16
C LEU A 31 -56.27 -13.25 30.36
N ARG A 32 -57.04 -12.18 30.11
CA ARG A 32 -57.67 -11.40 31.18
C ARG A 32 -58.77 -12.17 31.91
N TYR A 33 -59.48 -13.05 31.20
CA TYR A 33 -60.49 -13.96 31.74
C TYR A 33 -59.90 -15.34 32.13
N GLU A 34 -58.58 -15.43 32.33
CA GLU A 34 -57.93 -16.67 32.79
C GLU A 34 -58.25 -17.90 31.91
N LEU A 35 -58.33 -17.69 30.59
CA LEU A 35 -58.66 -18.71 29.58
C LEU A 35 -60.11 -19.27 29.67
N GLN A 36 -61.02 -18.58 30.36
CA GLN A 36 -62.43 -18.94 30.41
C GLN A 36 -63.17 -18.44 29.15
N PHE A 37 -63.26 -19.28 28.13
CA PHE A 37 -63.87 -18.94 26.83
C PHE A 37 -65.33 -18.46 26.94
N GLY A 38 -66.10 -18.96 27.91
CA GLY A 38 -67.52 -18.60 28.08
C GLY A 38 -67.77 -17.20 28.64
N ALA A 39 -66.74 -16.53 29.19
CA ALA A 39 -66.82 -15.18 29.74
C ALA A 39 -66.44 -14.10 28.72
N VAL A 40 -66.02 -14.50 27.51
CA VAL A 40 -65.59 -13.58 26.45
C VAL A 40 -66.80 -13.16 25.63
N ASP A 41 -67.10 -11.86 25.61
CA ASP A 41 -68.04 -11.29 24.64
C ASP A 41 -67.40 -11.26 23.25
N LEU A 42 -67.63 -12.33 22.48
CA LEU A 42 -67.06 -12.48 21.15
C LEU A 42 -67.52 -11.37 20.19
N LEU A 43 -68.78 -10.91 20.32
CA LEU A 43 -69.30 -9.82 19.50
C LEU A 43 -68.59 -8.50 19.84
N GLY A 44 -68.36 -8.26 21.14
CA GLY A 44 -67.58 -7.13 21.64
C GLY A 44 -66.14 -7.11 21.14
N VAL A 45 -65.44 -8.26 21.20
CA VAL A 45 -64.06 -8.40 20.69
C VAL A 45 -64.00 -8.19 19.17
N LEU A 46 -64.96 -8.73 18.42
CA LEU A 46 -65.02 -8.53 16.96
C LEU A 46 -65.33 -7.08 16.58
N ALA A 47 -66.22 -6.40 17.33
CA ALA A 47 -66.56 -5.00 17.10
C ALA A 47 -65.35 -4.08 17.37
N LEU A 48 -64.70 -4.22 18.53
CA LEU A 48 -63.48 -3.46 18.85
C LEU A 48 -62.31 -3.82 17.92
N GLY A 49 -62.17 -5.09 17.56
CA GLY A 49 -61.18 -5.56 16.58
C GLY A 49 -61.38 -4.92 15.22
N SER A 50 -62.62 -4.78 14.76
CA SER A 50 -62.95 -4.10 13.50
C SER A 50 -62.60 -2.61 13.56
N ILE A 51 -62.88 -1.93 14.68
CA ILE A 51 -62.48 -0.54 14.91
C ILE A 51 -60.95 -0.41 14.88
N ALA A 52 -60.23 -1.30 15.56
CA ALA A 52 -58.77 -1.32 15.58
C ALA A 52 -58.17 -1.54 14.18
N MET A 53 -58.71 -2.46 13.39
CA MET A 53 -58.28 -2.72 12.01
C MET A 53 -58.46 -1.49 11.12
N VAL A 54 -59.64 -0.85 11.16
CA VAL A 54 -59.90 0.36 10.37
C VAL A 54 -58.98 1.50 10.81
N ALA A 55 -58.84 1.73 12.12
CA ALA A 55 -57.97 2.75 12.67
C ALA A 55 -56.49 2.51 12.28
N GLN A 56 -56.03 1.25 12.33
CA GLN A 56 -54.67 0.87 11.92
C GLN A 56 -54.40 1.17 10.44
N VAL A 57 -55.35 0.84 9.56
CA VAL A 57 -55.18 1.11 8.12
C VAL A 57 -55.16 2.61 7.84
N VAL A 58 -56.08 3.38 8.45
CA VAL A 58 -56.18 4.83 8.25
C VAL A 58 -54.98 5.56 8.84
N LEU A 59 -54.69 5.37 10.12
CA LEU A 59 -53.57 6.00 10.80
C LEU A 59 -52.23 5.51 10.27
N GLY A 60 -52.12 4.24 9.88
CA GLY A 60 -50.92 3.70 9.24
C GLY A 60 -50.68 4.30 7.86
N ARG A 61 -51.74 4.57 7.08
CA ARG A 61 -51.61 5.26 5.79
C ARG A 61 -51.23 6.73 5.97
N LEU A 62 -51.89 7.46 6.88
CA LEU A 62 -51.57 8.87 7.20
C LEU A 62 -50.17 9.02 7.79
N GLY A 63 -49.77 8.09 8.66
CA GLY A 63 -48.44 8.01 9.27
C GLY A 63 -47.34 7.53 8.33
N GLY A 64 -47.69 7.13 7.09
CA GLY A 64 -46.74 6.75 6.04
C GLY A 64 -46.23 5.32 6.10
N LEU A 65 -46.74 4.46 6.99
CA LEU A 65 -46.35 3.04 7.09
C LEU A 65 -46.60 2.27 5.80
N TYR A 66 -47.66 2.61 5.08
CA TYR A 66 -48.04 1.91 3.85
C TYR A 66 -47.75 2.70 2.56
N VAL A 67 -47.05 3.84 2.67
CA VAL A 67 -46.83 4.79 1.55
C VAL A 67 -45.35 4.90 1.18
N HIS A 68 -44.57 3.83 1.41
CA HIS A 68 -43.14 3.76 1.07
C HIS A 68 -42.26 4.86 1.69
N ARG A 69 -42.69 5.48 2.79
CA ARG A 69 -41.90 6.48 3.50
C ARG A 69 -40.61 5.89 4.09
N TRP A 70 -40.64 4.59 4.42
CA TRP A 70 -39.50 3.85 4.96
C TRP A 70 -39.32 2.51 4.23
N ARG A 71 -38.07 2.01 4.24
CA ARG A 71 -37.77 0.64 3.80
C ARG A 71 -38.28 -0.35 4.86
N TYR A 72 -38.80 -1.50 4.44
CA TYR A 72 -39.45 -2.44 5.37
C TYR A 72 -38.45 -3.00 6.40
N GLY A 73 -38.86 -3.05 7.67
CA GLY A 73 -38.08 -3.58 8.79
C GLY A 73 -36.88 -2.71 9.19
N THR A 74 -36.83 -1.43 8.81
CA THR A 74 -35.83 -0.49 9.34
C THR A 74 -36.20 0.00 10.73
N PHE A 75 -35.21 0.53 11.44
CA PHE A 75 -35.43 1.14 12.75
C PHE A 75 -36.46 2.28 12.70
N ASP A 76 -36.39 3.11 11.65
CA ASP A 76 -37.34 4.21 11.45
C ASP A 76 -38.79 3.73 11.24
N GLU A 77 -38.98 2.63 10.51
CA GLU A 77 -40.32 2.04 10.32
C GLU A 77 -40.86 1.44 11.64
N ILE A 78 -39.99 0.87 12.48
CA ILE A 78 -40.37 0.38 13.82
C ILE A 78 -40.84 1.54 14.70
N VAL A 79 -40.12 2.67 14.71
CA VAL A 79 -40.54 3.88 15.43
C VAL A 79 -41.87 4.42 14.88
N GLY A 80 -42.06 4.41 13.56
CA GLY A 80 -43.34 4.74 12.92
C GLY A 80 -44.47 3.81 13.35
N THR A 81 -44.19 2.50 13.41
CA THR A 81 -45.16 1.46 13.81
C THR A 81 -45.57 1.64 15.26
N LEU A 82 -44.61 1.91 16.16
CA LEU A 82 -44.87 2.22 17.56
C LEU A 82 -45.84 3.40 17.69
N LYS A 83 -45.60 4.52 17.00
CA LYS A 83 -46.47 5.71 17.05
C LYS A 83 -47.90 5.39 16.62
N VAL A 84 -48.07 4.69 15.49
CA VAL A 84 -49.39 4.32 14.97
C VAL A 84 -50.11 3.37 15.92
N VAL A 85 -49.42 2.32 16.40
CA VAL A 85 -50.01 1.35 17.33
C VAL A 85 -50.39 2.02 18.65
N SER A 86 -49.58 2.94 19.18
CA SER A 86 -49.93 3.71 20.38
C SER A 86 -51.20 4.55 20.18
N MET A 87 -51.33 5.23 19.05
CA MET A 87 -52.55 6.01 18.73
C MET A 87 -53.79 5.11 18.59
N VAL A 88 -53.65 3.96 17.92
CA VAL A 88 -54.75 2.97 17.79
C VAL A 88 -55.11 2.39 19.15
N THR A 89 -54.13 2.10 20.01
CA THR A 89 -54.36 1.59 21.38
C THR A 89 -55.18 2.60 22.20
N VAL A 90 -54.83 3.88 22.14
CA VAL A 90 -55.59 4.94 22.84
C VAL A 90 -57.01 5.03 22.29
N LEU A 91 -57.19 4.95 20.97
CA LEU A 91 -58.50 5.00 20.33
C LEU A 91 -59.36 3.79 20.72
N VAL A 92 -58.80 2.59 20.72
CA VAL A 92 -59.51 1.34 21.10
C VAL A 92 -59.86 1.36 22.60
N ALA A 93 -58.94 1.79 23.46
CA ALA A 93 -59.20 1.91 24.89
C ALA A 93 -60.26 2.98 25.19
N ALA A 94 -60.28 4.08 24.45
CA ALA A 94 -61.33 5.10 24.56
C ALA A 94 -62.68 4.57 24.05
N ALA A 95 -62.71 3.91 22.88
CA ALA A 95 -63.92 3.33 22.31
C ALA A 95 -64.55 2.28 23.25
N ASP A 96 -63.73 1.48 23.92
CA ASP A 96 -64.17 0.55 24.96
C ASP A 96 -64.70 1.28 26.21
N ALA A 97 -63.99 2.30 26.69
CA ALA A 97 -64.36 3.07 27.88
C ALA A 97 -65.67 3.85 27.74
N PHE A 98 -65.98 4.35 26.54
CA PHE A 98 -67.18 5.14 26.23
C PHE A 98 -68.32 4.32 25.61
N SER A 99 -68.20 3.00 25.52
CA SER A 99 -69.25 2.13 24.98
C SER A 99 -70.50 2.13 25.89
N PRO A 100 -71.70 2.45 25.38
CA PRO A 100 -72.93 2.45 26.17
C PRO A 100 -73.40 1.02 26.45
N GLY A 101 -73.24 0.55 27.70
CA GLY A 101 -73.74 -0.76 28.16
C GLY A 101 -72.72 -1.53 29.01
N VAL A 102 -72.81 -2.88 28.97
CA VAL A 102 -71.77 -3.77 29.53
C VAL A 102 -70.54 -3.61 28.65
N ARG A 103 -69.38 -3.35 29.29
CA ARG A 103 -68.13 -3.16 28.56
C ARG A 103 -67.77 -4.43 27.78
N PRO A 104 -67.54 -4.34 26.46
CA PRO A 104 -67.24 -5.51 25.63
C PRO A 104 -65.93 -6.19 26.03
N VAL A 105 -64.93 -5.41 26.47
CA VAL A 105 -63.63 -5.92 26.92
C VAL A 105 -63.19 -5.16 28.19
N PRO A 106 -62.37 -5.75 29.09
CA PRO A 106 -61.77 -4.99 30.18
C PRO A 106 -60.72 -3.99 29.66
N VAL A 107 -60.70 -2.76 30.17
CA VAL A 107 -59.75 -1.69 29.76
C VAL A 107 -58.28 -2.15 29.77
N SER A 108 -57.90 -3.00 30.72
CA SER A 108 -56.54 -3.56 30.78
C SER A 108 -56.25 -4.49 29.59
N ALA A 109 -57.23 -5.25 29.10
CA ALA A 109 -57.09 -6.09 27.91
C ALA A 109 -57.00 -5.23 26.62
N ALA A 110 -57.72 -4.10 26.54
CA ALA A 110 -57.56 -3.15 25.43
C ALA A 110 -56.13 -2.58 25.36
N ILE A 111 -55.54 -2.21 26.50
CA ILE A 111 -54.15 -1.70 26.55
C ILE A 111 -53.14 -2.82 26.23
N VAL A 112 -53.30 -3.99 26.84
CA VAL A 112 -52.42 -5.16 26.59
C VAL A 112 -52.47 -5.60 25.13
N SER A 113 -53.63 -5.50 24.48
CA SER A 113 -53.76 -5.84 23.06
C SER A 113 -52.86 -4.99 22.16
N GLY A 114 -52.64 -3.72 22.50
CA GLY A 114 -51.71 -2.85 21.77
C GLY A 114 -50.27 -3.30 21.87
N PHE A 115 -49.83 -3.75 23.05
CA PHE A 115 -48.49 -4.32 23.24
C PHE A 115 -48.30 -5.63 22.47
N VAL A 116 -49.32 -6.51 22.50
CA VAL A 116 -49.28 -7.78 21.78
C VAL A 116 -49.26 -7.55 20.27
N ALA A 117 -50.11 -6.65 19.77
CA ALA A 117 -50.15 -6.27 18.36
C ALA A 117 -48.80 -5.67 17.91
N LEU A 118 -48.21 -4.77 18.69
CA LEU A 118 -46.87 -4.22 18.43
C LEU A 118 -45.80 -5.31 18.35
N ALA A 119 -45.80 -6.26 19.30
CA ALA A 119 -44.83 -7.35 19.33
C ALA A 119 -44.93 -8.22 18.06
N ILE A 120 -46.15 -8.63 17.68
CA ILE A 120 -46.40 -9.40 16.45
C ILE A 120 -45.95 -8.62 15.21
N MET A 121 -46.30 -7.33 15.13
CA MET A 121 -45.94 -6.44 14.03
C MET A 121 -44.44 -6.26 13.86
N CYS A 122 -43.71 -6.08 14.97
CA CYS A 122 -42.24 -5.96 14.99
C CYS A 122 -41.56 -7.28 14.61
N ILE A 123 -41.99 -8.40 15.19
CA ILE A 123 -41.44 -9.73 14.87
C ILE A 123 -41.64 -10.05 13.38
N GLY A 124 -42.85 -9.83 12.85
CA GLY A 124 -43.14 -10.05 11.43
C GLY A 124 -42.26 -9.23 10.50
N ARG A 125 -42.04 -7.95 10.82
CA ARG A 125 -41.16 -7.04 10.05
C ARG A 125 -39.69 -7.47 10.10
N LEU A 126 -39.20 -7.89 11.26
CA LEU A 126 -37.83 -8.39 11.44
C LEU A 126 -37.59 -9.70 10.68
N VAL A 127 -38.51 -10.67 10.79
CA VAL A 127 -38.44 -11.95 10.07
C VAL A 127 -38.50 -11.73 8.57
N TRP A 128 -39.38 -10.85 8.10
CA TRP A 128 -39.48 -10.52 6.67
C TRP A 128 -38.20 -9.88 6.15
N ARG A 129 -37.61 -8.94 6.90
CA ARG A 129 -36.35 -8.31 6.53
C ARG A 129 -35.22 -9.34 6.41
N GLN A 130 -35.11 -10.26 7.37
CA GLN A 130 -34.12 -11.34 7.32
C GLN A 130 -34.34 -12.25 6.11
N LYS A 131 -35.59 -12.64 5.82
CA LYS A 131 -35.90 -13.47 4.64
C LYS A 131 -35.57 -12.73 3.34
N LEU A 132 -35.91 -11.44 3.22
CA LEU A 132 -35.60 -10.65 2.04
C LEU A 132 -34.08 -10.52 1.82
N GLU A 133 -33.31 -10.24 2.88
CA GLU A 133 -31.84 -10.17 2.81
C GLU A 133 -31.21 -11.52 2.46
N THR A 134 -31.80 -12.64 2.90
CA THR A 134 -31.34 -14.00 2.58
C THR A 134 -31.71 -14.40 1.15
N TRP A 135 -32.89 -14.01 0.66
CA TRP A 135 -33.38 -14.37 -0.67
C TRP A 135 -32.68 -13.58 -1.77
N THR A 136 -32.36 -12.29 -1.53
CA THR A 136 -31.50 -11.51 -2.45
C THR A 136 -30.07 -12.02 -2.52
N ARG A 137 -29.63 -12.87 -1.59
CA ARG A 137 -28.30 -13.51 -1.59
C ARG A 137 -28.28 -14.88 -2.28
N ALA A 138 -29.45 -15.48 -2.55
CA ALA A 138 -29.55 -16.87 -2.98
C ALA A 138 -29.81 -17.05 -4.49
N GLU A 139 -30.22 -16.00 -5.21
CA GLU A 139 -30.48 -16.07 -6.66
C GLU A 139 -29.39 -15.34 -7.45
N GLY A 140 -28.48 -16.13 -8.06
CA GLY A 140 -27.73 -15.73 -9.26
C GLY A 140 -26.64 -14.68 -9.08
N ASP A 141 -25.75 -14.86 -8.11
CA ASP A 141 -24.55 -14.01 -8.00
C ASP A 141 -23.41 -14.63 -8.81
N ASP A 142 -23.19 -14.18 -10.05
CA ASP A 142 -22.01 -14.55 -10.90
C ASP A 142 -20.67 -14.02 -10.32
N ARG A 143 -20.68 -13.61 -9.04
CA ARG A 143 -19.58 -12.97 -8.34
C ARG A 143 -18.65 -14.02 -7.74
N LEU A 144 -17.35 -13.75 -7.84
CA LEU A 144 -16.29 -14.65 -7.43
C LEU A 144 -16.21 -14.75 -5.89
N PRO A 145 -16.30 -15.95 -5.31
CA PRO A 145 -16.20 -16.13 -3.86
C PRO A 145 -14.81 -15.77 -3.35
N ILE A 146 -14.75 -14.88 -2.35
CA ILE A 146 -13.51 -14.37 -1.77
C ILE A 146 -13.49 -14.50 -0.24
N ILE A 147 -12.35 -14.94 0.31
CA ILE A 147 -12.09 -14.93 1.76
C ILE A 147 -11.40 -13.63 2.13
N VAL A 148 -11.86 -12.97 3.19
CA VAL A 148 -11.27 -11.71 3.68
C VAL A 148 -10.42 -11.97 4.92
N ILE A 149 -9.14 -11.60 4.90
CA ILE A 149 -8.27 -11.62 6.07
C ILE A 149 -8.29 -10.26 6.74
N GLY A 150 -8.60 -10.24 8.04
CA GLY A 150 -8.78 -9.04 8.84
C GLY A 150 -10.25 -8.72 9.07
N ALA A 151 -10.68 -8.83 10.31
CA ALA A 151 -12.00 -8.45 10.80
C ALA A 151 -12.04 -7.01 11.37
N GLY A 152 -10.94 -6.26 11.23
CA GLY A 152 -10.83 -4.86 11.63
C GLY A 152 -11.53 -3.86 10.70
N SER A 153 -11.14 -2.59 10.80
CA SER A 153 -11.72 -1.50 10.01
C SER A 153 -11.55 -1.69 8.50
N GLY A 154 -10.37 -2.14 8.05
CA GLY A 154 -10.11 -2.44 6.64
C GLY A 154 -11.04 -3.53 6.07
N GLY A 155 -11.17 -4.65 6.80
CA GLY A 155 -12.11 -5.72 6.46
C GLY A 155 -13.56 -5.26 6.37
N LEU A 156 -14.03 -4.46 7.33
CA LEU A 156 -15.38 -3.89 7.29
C LEU A 156 -15.61 -3.01 6.05
N GLN A 157 -14.64 -2.18 5.69
CA GLN A 157 -14.73 -1.30 4.52
C GLN A 157 -14.78 -2.10 3.22
N VAL A 158 -13.88 -3.06 3.05
CA VAL A 158 -13.83 -3.97 1.88
C VAL A 158 -15.11 -4.76 1.73
N ILE A 159 -15.59 -5.38 2.81
CA ILE A 159 -16.85 -6.16 2.79
C ILE A 159 -18.03 -5.25 2.45
N THR A 160 -18.05 -4.02 2.98
CA THR A 160 -19.10 -3.06 2.66
C THR A 160 -19.05 -2.63 1.19
N ALA A 161 -17.87 -2.42 0.62
CA ALA A 161 -17.68 -2.09 -0.78
C ALA A 161 -18.15 -3.25 -1.68
N MET A 162 -17.73 -4.48 -1.38
CA MET A 162 -18.14 -5.69 -2.10
C MET A 162 -19.65 -5.93 -2.02
N ILE A 163 -20.29 -5.76 -0.87
CA ILE A 163 -21.75 -5.96 -0.77
C ILE A 163 -22.52 -4.94 -1.61
N LYS A 164 -22.01 -3.71 -1.76
CA LYS A 164 -22.67 -2.67 -2.57
C LYS A 164 -22.55 -2.91 -4.07
N ALA A 165 -21.38 -3.29 -4.56
CA ALA A 165 -21.09 -3.54 -5.98
C ALA A 165 -19.78 -4.33 -6.14
N GLY A 166 -19.46 -4.80 -7.34
CA GLY A 166 -18.16 -5.40 -7.68
C GLY A 166 -18.21 -6.84 -8.20
N PRO A 167 -17.07 -7.45 -8.52
CA PRO A 167 -17.03 -8.83 -9.02
C PRO A 167 -16.90 -9.87 -7.90
N TYR A 168 -16.67 -9.46 -6.64
CA TYR A 168 -16.37 -10.37 -5.54
C TYR A 168 -17.53 -10.53 -4.55
N HIS A 169 -17.69 -11.74 -4.02
CA HIS A 169 -18.65 -12.12 -2.99
C HIS A 169 -17.92 -12.61 -1.73
N PRO A 170 -17.94 -11.85 -0.61
CA PRO A 170 -17.22 -12.25 0.60
C PRO A 170 -17.93 -13.42 1.30
N VAL A 171 -17.28 -14.59 1.32
CA VAL A 171 -17.85 -15.85 1.85
C VAL A 171 -17.46 -16.14 3.30
N ALA A 172 -16.28 -15.69 3.73
CA ALA A 172 -15.78 -15.86 5.09
C ALA A 172 -14.79 -14.75 5.45
N VAL A 173 -14.67 -14.46 6.75
CA VAL A 173 -13.62 -13.61 7.31
C VAL A 173 -12.69 -14.45 8.16
N ILE A 174 -11.39 -14.20 8.11
CA ILE A 174 -10.37 -14.82 8.96
C ILE A 174 -9.69 -13.72 9.76
N ASP A 175 -9.54 -13.92 11.07
CA ASP A 175 -8.79 -13.02 11.94
C ASP A 175 -8.14 -13.82 13.07
N ASP A 176 -6.87 -13.55 13.36
CA ASP A 176 -6.13 -14.27 14.41
C ASP A 176 -6.51 -13.80 15.81
N ASN A 177 -7.17 -12.64 15.95
CA ASN A 177 -7.64 -12.18 17.24
C ASN A 177 -8.78 -13.10 17.72
N PRO A 178 -8.59 -13.85 18.83
CA PRO A 178 -9.59 -14.80 19.33
C PRO A 178 -10.91 -14.12 19.72
N ASP A 179 -10.88 -12.84 20.10
CA ASP A 179 -12.06 -12.07 20.50
C ASP A 179 -13.01 -11.80 19.33
N LEU A 180 -12.52 -11.89 18.09
CA LEU A 180 -13.29 -11.61 16.89
C LEU A 180 -13.96 -12.86 16.28
N ARG A 181 -13.72 -14.07 16.83
CA ARG A 181 -14.20 -15.36 16.27
C ARG A 181 -15.74 -15.49 16.18
N ASN A 182 -16.49 -14.77 17.01
CA ASN A 182 -17.95 -14.77 16.97
C ASN A 182 -18.53 -13.58 16.19
N LEU A 183 -17.68 -12.69 15.68
CA LEU A 183 -18.12 -11.50 14.96
C LEU A 183 -18.74 -11.89 13.61
N ARG A 184 -19.76 -11.13 13.21
CA ARG A 184 -20.32 -11.16 11.86
C ARG A 184 -20.23 -9.76 11.26
N ILE A 185 -19.49 -9.62 10.16
CA ILE A 185 -19.33 -8.36 9.46
C ILE A 185 -20.31 -8.34 8.29
N LYS A 186 -21.35 -7.50 8.38
CA LYS A 186 -22.41 -7.38 7.36
C LYS A 186 -23.02 -8.74 6.96
N GLY A 187 -23.07 -9.68 7.89
CA GLY A 187 -23.60 -11.04 7.69
C GLY A 187 -22.58 -12.10 7.26
N VAL A 188 -21.34 -11.72 6.98
CA VAL A 188 -20.21 -12.65 6.74
C VAL A 188 -19.60 -13.03 8.10
N LYS A 189 -19.45 -14.34 8.37
CA LYS A 189 -18.96 -14.84 9.66
C LYS A 189 -17.43 -14.83 9.70
N VAL A 190 -16.85 -14.47 10.85
CA VAL A 190 -15.45 -14.77 11.15
C VAL A 190 -15.32 -16.29 11.39
N GLY A 191 -14.73 -16.99 10.42
CA GLY A 191 -14.68 -18.45 10.33
C GLY A 191 -13.56 -19.10 11.14
N GLY A 192 -12.65 -18.29 11.72
CA GLY A 192 -11.52 -18.74 12.51
C GLY A 192 -10.28 -17.88 12.28
N ASP A 193 -9.14 -18.43 12.67
CA ASP A 193 -7.80 -17.89 12.41
C ASP A 193 -7.19 -18.47 11.11
N ARG A 194 -5.95 -18.09 10.79
CA ARG A 194 -5.23 -18.57 9.60
C ARG A 194 -5.19 -20.10 9.45
N SER A 195 -5.24 -20.87 10.54
CA SER A 195 -5.24 -22.34 10.48
C SER A 195 -6.54 -22.92 9.89
N SER A 196 -7.62 -22.14 9.92
CA SER A 196 -8.92 -22.54 9.40
C SER A 196 -9.07 -22.31 7.89
N LEU A 197 -8.06 -21.74 7.23
CA LEU A 197 -8.12 -21.37 5.81
C LEU A 197 -8.47 -22.55 4.90
N ALA A 198 -7.75 -23.67 5.00
CA ALA A 198 -8.01 -24.86 4.16
C ALA A 198 -9.46 -25.37 4.28
N ARG A 199 -9.96 -25.47 5.52
CA ARG A 199 -11.35 -25.88 5.81
C ARG A 199 -12.36 -24.91 5.20
N LEU A 200 -12.08 -23.60 5.26
CA LEU A 200 -12.97 -22.58 4.71
C LEU A 200 -12.98 -22.59 3.18
N VAL A 201 -11.84 -22.85 2.53
CA VAL A 201 -11.76 -23.01 1.07
C VAL A 201 -12.62 -24.17 0.60
N GLU A 202 -12.49 -25.35 1.23
CA GLU A 202 -13.32 -26.53 0.91
C GLU A 202 -14.82 -26.27 1.10
N GLN A 203 -15.21 -25.57 2.17
CA GLN A 203 -16.61 -25.29 2.48
C GLN A 203 -17.25 -24.24 1.57
N THR A 204 -16.46 -23.28 1.08
CA THR A 204 -16.98 -22.09 0.38
C THR A 204 -16.67 -22.08 -1.11
N GLY A 205 -15.74 -22.93 -1.59
CA GLY A 205 -15.29 -22.93 -2.97
C GLY A 205 -14.54 -21.64 -3.37
N ALA A 206 -13.99 -20.91 -2.39
CA ALA A 206 -13.27 -19.67 -2.64
C ALA A 206 -12.05 -19.93 -3.54
N LYS A 207 -11.84 -19.05 -4.53
CA LYS A 207 -10.64 -19.04 -5.38
C LYS A 207 -9.77 -17.80 -5.16
N HIS A 208 -10.25 -16.87 -4.36
CA HIS A 208 -9.60 -15.60 -4.08
C HIS A 208 -9.52 -15.39 -2.58
N ILE A 209 -8.47 -14.70 -2.16
CA ILE A 209 -8.28 -14.22 -0.79
C ILE A 209 -7.82 -12.77 -0.84
N ILE A 210 -8.33 -11.93 0.07
CA ILE A 210 -7.90 -10.53 0.20
C ILE A 210 -7.34 -10.25 1.58
N ILE A 211 -6.16 -9.64 1.63
CA ILE A 211 -5.57 -9.11 2.86
C ILE A 211 -6.14 -7.71 3.09
N ALA A 212 -7.10 -7.59 3.99
CA ALA A 212 -7.77 -6.34 4.36
C ALA A 212 -7.24 -5.77 5.69
N ILE A 213 -5.92 -5.89 5.88
CA ILE A 213 -5.17 -5.35 7.01
C ILE A 213 -4.07 -4.45 6.42
N PRO A 214 -4.36 -3.16 6.13
CA PRO A 214 -3.40 -2.30 5.45
C PRO A 214 -2.10 -2.09 6.26
N SER A 215 -2.16 -2.28 7.57
CA SER A 215 -1.01 -2.23 8.47
C SER A 215 -0.23 -3.54 8.62
N ALA A 216 -0.59 -4.63 7.92
CA ALA A 216 0.03 -5.96 8.09
C ALA A 216 1.51 -6.03 7.68
N SER A 217 2.38 -6.49 8.58
CA SER A 217 3.82 -6.63 8.29
C SER A 217 4.10 -7.52 7.07
N GLY A 218 5.25 -7.30 6.41
CA GLY A 218 5.66 -8.15 5.27
C GLY A 218 5.75 -9.63 5.64
N GLU A 219 6.15 -9.96 6.87
CA GLU A 219 6.16 -11.34 7.37
C GLU A 219 4.76 -11.95 7.40
N PHE A 220 3.77 -11.20 7.90
CA PHE A 220 2.38 -11.63 7.92
C PHE A 220 1.85 -11.83 6.49
N ILE A 221 2.13 -10.89 5.59
CA ILE A 221 1.73 -10.97 4.18
C ILE A 221 2.35 -12.22 3.52
N ARG A 222 3.64 -12.50 3.76
CA ARG A 222 4.32 -13.70 3.24
C ARG A 222 3.73 -15.01 3.76
N ASP A 223 3.43 -15.11 5.06
CA ASP A 223 2.81 -16.32 5.64
C ASP A 223 1.42 -16.55 5.04
N VAL A 224 0.62 -15.50 4.92
CA VAL A 224 -0.71 -15.57 4.28
C VAL A 224 -0.60 -15.97 2.81
N ALA A 225 0.27 -15.33 2.05
CA ALA A 225 0.47 -15.61 0.63
C ALA A 225 0.93 -17.05 0.40
N LYS A 226 1.86 -17.55 1.23
CA LYS A 226 2.33 -18.94 1.15
C LYS A 226 1.18 -19.95 1.35
N ARG A 227 0.35 -19.74 2.39
CA ARG A 227 -0.82 -20.61 2.65
C ARG A 227 -1.86 -20.51 1.54
N ALA A 228 -2.02 -19.34 0.95
CA ALA A 228 -2.93 -19.12 -0.16
C ALA A 228 -2.44 -19.86 -1.42
N ASP A 229 -1.15 -19.79 -1.74
CA ASP A 229 -0.54 -20.51 -2.87
C ASP A 229 -0.69 -22.04 -2.71
N GLU A 230 -0.46 -22.58 -1.50
CA GLU A 230 -0.64 -24.02 -1.18
C GLU A 230 -2.07 -24.50 -1.43
N LEU A 231 -3.04 -23.58 -1.47
CA LEU A 231 -4.47 -23.83 -1.68
C LEU A 231 -4.97 -23.31 -3.05
N GLU A 232 -4.05 -22.95 -3.95
CA GLU A 232 -4.35 -22.40 -5.28
C GLU A 232 -5.27 -21.16 -5.26
N LEU A 233 -5.15 -20.33 -4.21
CA LEU A 233 -5.92 -19.10 -4.06
C LEU A 233 -5.18 -17.91 -4.67
N ARG A 234 -5.89 -17.10 -5.45
CA ARG A 234 -5.37 -15.80 -5.91
C ARG A 234 -5.40 -14.78 -4.78
N THR A 235 -4.23 -14.28 -4.39
CA THR A 235 -4.08 -13.30 -3.31
C THR A 235 -4.21 -11.86 -3.81
N LEU A 236 -5.13 -11.10 -3.19
CA LEU A 236 -5.36 -9.67 -3.38
C LEU A 236 -5.00 -8.92 -2.08
N ILE A 237 -4.73 -7.63 -2.17
CA ILE A 237 -4.43 -6.79 -1.02
C ILE A 237 -5.17 -5.46 -1.10
N LEU A 238 -5.57 -4.94 0.07
CA LEU A 238 -6.01 -3.55 0.22
C LEU A 238 -4.78 -2.69 0.57
N PRO A 239 -4.42 -1.69 -0.26
CA PRO A 239 -3.31 -0.79 0.02
C PRO A 239 -3.56 0.08 1.27
N PRO A 240 -2.51 0.69 1.85
CA PRO A 240 -2.63 1.64 2.95
C PRO A 240 -3.37 2.93 2.58
N VAL A 241 -3.84 3.63 3.62
CA VAL A 241 -4.82 4.72 3.54
C VAL A 241 -4.23 6.02 2.95
N ASP A 242 -2.91 6.14 2.91
CA ASP A 242 -2.13 7.21 2.27
C ASP A 242 -2.18 7.16 0.74
N GLU A 243 -2.31 5.98 0.13
CA GLU A 243 -2.62 5.82 -1.31
C GLU A 243 -4.10 6.12 -1.64
N MET A 244 -4.94 6.31 -0.61
CA MET A 244 -6.38 6.50 -0.78
C MET A 244 -6.75 7.98 -0.66
N PHE A 245 -7.05 8.62 -1.78
CA PHE A 245 -7.49 10.02 -1.85
C PHE A 245 -8.84 10.26 -1.13
N GLY A 246 -8.84 10.35 0.21
CA GLY A 246 -9.86 10.98 1.06
C GLY A 246 -11.32 10.47 0.96
N ILE A 247 -11.60 9.50 0.10
CA ILE A 247 -12.92 8.97 -0.22
C ILE A 247 -12.80 7.47 0.03
N GLY A 248 -13.57 6.94 0.99
CA GLY A 248 -13.39 5.57 1.51
C GLY A 248 -13.29 4.47 0.43
N VAL A 249 -12.77 3.30 0.82
CA VAL A 249 -12.38 2.17 -0.07
C VAL A 249 -13.31 1.99 -1.28
N ASN A 250 -12.74 2.21 -2.47
CA ASN A 250 -13.34 1.82 -3.73
C ASN A 250 -12.84 0.44 -4.14
N LEU A 251 -13.66 -0.29 -4.91
CA LEU A 251 -13.27 -1.62 -5.41
C LEU A 251 -12.07 -1.59 -6.36
N GLY A 252 -11.80 -0.43 -6.97
CA GLY A 252 -10.63 -0.20 -7.82
C GLY A 252 -9.31 -0.21 -7.04
N ASP A 253 -9.35 -0.01 -5.72
CA ASP A 253 -8.16 0.02 -4.87
C ASP A 253 -7.67 -1.41 -4.55
N ILE A 254 -8.51 -2.42 -4.80
CA ILE A 254 -8.15 -3.83 -4.62
C ILE A 254 -7.24 -4.25 -5.76
N ARG A 255 -5.97 -4.53 -5.44
CA ARG A 255 -4.96 -4.96 -6.42
C ARG A 255 -4.39 -6.35 -6.10
N PRO A 256 -3.86 -7.07 -7.11
CA PRO A 256 -3.03 -8.25 -6.86
C PRO A 256 -1.87 -7.92 -5.94
N LEU A 257 -1.44 -8.92 -5.16
CA LEU A 257 -0.25 -8.82 -4.34
C LEU A 257 0.98 -8.53 -5.22
N THR A 258 1.79 -7.55 -4.84
CA THR A 258 3.04 -7.21 -5.54
C THR A 258 4.25 -7.71 -4.76
N GLU A 259 5.41 -7.74 -5.42
CA GLU A 259 6.68 -8.10 -4.78
C GLU A 259 7.05 -7.13 -3.65
N ALA A 260 6.72 -5.84 -3.78
CA ALA A 260 6.95 -4.85 -2.73
C ALA A 260 6.20 -5.21 -1.44
N ASP A 261 4.93 -5.60 -1.57
CA ASP A 261 4.09 -5.98 -0.42
C ASP A 261 4.65 -7.22 0.29
N LEU A 262 5.12 -8.21 -0.47
CA LEU A 262 5.76 -9.42 0.06
C LEU A 262 7.06 -9.11 0.79
N LEU A 263 7.79 -8.09 0.34
CA LEU A 263 9.00 -7.64 0.99
C LEU A 263 8.72 -6.75 2.21
N GLY A 264 7.46 -6.43 2.47
CA GLY A 264 7.05 -5.55 3.56
C GLY A 264 7.48 -4.11 3.35
N ARG A 265 7.81 -3.75 2.10
CA ARG A 265 8.23 -2.43 1.68
C ARG A 265 7.01 -1.64 1.29
N ARG A 266 6.77 -0.52 1.97
CA ARG A 266 5.65 0.40 1.74
C ARG A 266 6.21 1.76 1.42
N GLU A 267 5.52 2.50 0.56
CA GLU A 267 5.82 3.91 0.31
C GLU A 267 5.69 4.69 1.64
N LEU A 268 6.62 5.62 1.87
CA LEU A 268 6.71 6.34 3.13
C LEU A 268 6.06 7.71 2.98
N SER A 269 5.50 8.24 4.06
CA SER A 269 5.05 9.63 4.06
C SER A 269 6.27 10.57 4.02
N LEU A 270 6.52 11.18 2.87
CA LEU A 270 7.46 12.29 2.73
C LEU A 270 7.11 13.44 3.67
N ASP A 271 8.12 14.08 4.27
CA ASP A 271 7.94 15.39 4.87
C ASP A 271 7.93 16.45 3.76
N ILE A 272 6.72 16.70 3.25
CA ILE A 272 6.47 17.56 2.10
C ILE A 272 7.03 18.98 2.33
N GLU A 273 6.96 19.50 3.56
CA GLU A 273 7.36 20.88 3.86
C GLU A 273 8.89 21.05 3.74
N SER A 274 9.66 20.13 4.32
CA SER A 274 11.13 20.18 4.22
C SER A 274 11.60 19.96 2.78
N VAL A 275 10.97 19.05 2.04
CA VAL A 275 11.30 18.80 0.63
C VAL A 275 10.96 20.00 -0.26
N ALA A 276 9.77 20.57 -0.11
CA ALA A 276 9.35 21.72 -0.91
C ALA A 276 10.28 22.93 -0.73
N SER A 277 10.86 23.10 0.46
CA SER A 277 11.73 24.23 0.80
C SER A 277 12.95 24.39 -0.11
N TYR A 278 13.46 23.30 -0.70
CA TYR A 278 14.65 23.31 -1.55
C TYR A 278 14.38 22.89 -3.00
N LEU A 279 13.15 22.50 -3.36
CA LEU A 279 12.79 22.10 -4.72
C LEU A 279 11.84 23.07 -5.42
N THR A 280 10.88 23.65 -4.70
CA THR A 280 9.86 24.51 -5.31
C THR A 280 10.48 25.80 -5.83
N GLY A 281 10.23 26.10 -7.10
CA GLY A 281 10.80 27.28 -7.77
C GLY A 281 12.32 27.26 -7.94
N LYS A 282 12.96 26.10 -7.80
CA LYS A 282 14.41 25.93 -7.98
C LYS A 282 14.75 25.36 -9.34
N ARG A 283 15.96 25.62 -9.82
CA ARG A 283 16.49 25.02 -11.06
C ARG A 283 17.19 23.72 -10.70
N VAL A 284 16.57 22.59 -11.05
CA VAL A 284 17.03 21.26 -10.64
C VAL A 284 17.63 20.50 -11.82
N LEU A 285 18.85 20.00 -11.67
CA LEU A 285 19.52 19.13 -12.63
C LEU A 285 19.53 17.68 -12.13
N VAL A 286 19.01 16.75 -12.93
CA VAL A 286 19.12 15.32 -12.68
C VAL A 286 20.01 14.70 -13.75
N THR A 287 21.15 14.15 -13.35
CA THR A 287 22.03 13.41 -14.28
C THR A 287 21.72 11.92 -14.24
N GLY A 288 21.80 11.25 -15.38
CA GLY A 288 21.33 9.87 -15.53
C GLY A 288 19.80 9.81 -15.51
N ALA A 289 19.14 10.88 -16.00
CA ALA A 289 17.70 11.05 -15.95
C ALA A 289 16.93 9.92 -16.66
N GLY A 290 17.53 9.28 -17.67
CA GLY A 290 16.96 8.11 -18.36
C GLY A 290 17.08 6.80 -17.59
N GLY A 291 17.82 6.78 -16.48
CA GLY A 291 18.00 5.61 -15.63
C GLY A 291 16.78 5.26 -14.79
N SER A 292 16.78 4.08 -14.17
CA SER A 292 15.67 3.66 -13.28
C SER A 292 15.47 4.60 -12.09
N ILE A 293 16.56 5.04 -11.45
CA ILE A 293 16.51 6.01 -10.34
C ILE A 293 16.29 7.42 -10.87
N GLY A 294 17.08 7.86 -11.85
CA GLY A 294 16.98 9.23 -12.40
C GLY A 294 15.59 9.55 -12.94
N SER A 295 14.94 8.61 -13.64
CA SER A 295 13.60 8.83 -14.19
C SER A 295 12.53 8.97 -13.11
N GLU A 296 12.66 8.22 -12.00
CA GLU A 296 11.75 8.34 -10.86
C GLU A 296 12.00 9.63 -10.09
N LEU A 297 13.26 10.00 -9.86
CA LEU A 297 13.61 11.31 -9.31
C LEU A 297 12.98 12.44 -10.13
N CYS A 298 13.08 12.39 -11.46
CA CYS A 298 12.44 13.38 -12.33
C CYS A 298 10.92 13.43 -12.13
N ARG A 299 10.25 12.27 -12.07
CA ARG A 299 8.80 12.18 -11.84
C ARG A 299 8.38 12.77 -10.49
N GLN A 300 9.12 12.48 -9.42
CA GLN A 300 8.79 12.95 -8.08
C GLN A 300 9.12 14.44 -7.93
N ILE A 301 10.30 14.88 -8.37
CA ILE A 301 10.73 16.29 -8.33
C ILE A 301 9.76 17.18 -9.11
N HIS A 302 9.28 16.74 -10.27
CA HIS A 302 8.31 17.51 -11.08
C HIS A 302 7.05 17.89 -10.29
N ARG A 303 6.60 17.06 -9.33
CA ARG A 303 5.42 17.32 -8.49
C ARG A 303 5.61 18.47 -7.51
N PHE A 304 6.86 18.83 -7.19
CA PHE A 304 7.20 19.95 -6.31
C PHE A 304 7.28 21.29 -7.03
N ALA A 305 6.96 21.33 -8.34
CA ALA A 305 6.96 22.53 -9.16
C ALA A 305 8.30 23.32 -9.10
N PRO A 306 9.43 22.71 -9.51
CA PRO A 306 10.67 23.44 -9.73
C PRO A 306 10.49 24.51 -10.82
N GLU A 307 11.37 25.52 -10.84
CA GLU A 307 11.42 26.50 -11.94
C GLU A 307 11.77 25.83 -13.26
N SER A 308 12.76 24.92 -13.22
CA SER A 308 13.13 24.06 -14.33
C SER A 308 13.62 22.71 -13.82
N LEU A 309 13.35 21.65 -14.59
CA LEU A 309 13.82 20.29 -14.33
C LEU A 309 14.66 19.83 -15.51
N VAL A 310 15.98 20.05 -15.41
CA VAL A 310 16.95 19.68 -16.43
C VAL A 310 17.26 18.20 -16.33
N MET A 311 16.86 17.44 -17.34
CA MET A 311 17.05 16.01 -17.46
C MET A 311 18.25 15.73 -18.37
N LEU A 312 19.36 15.32 -17.75
CA LEU A 312 20.61 15.03 -18.45
C LEU A 312 20.84 13.52 -18.53
N ASP A 313 21.01 13.00 -19.75
CA ASP A 313 21.45 11.63 -20.00
C ASP A 313 22.23 11.56 -21.32
N ARG A 314 23.00 10.49 -21.53
CA ARG A 314 23.60 10.20 -22.84
C ARG A 314 22.67 9.41 -23.76
N ASP A 315 21.67 8.75 -23.18
CA ASP A 315 20.69 7.92 -23.89
C ASP A 315 19.47 8.78 -24.30
N GLU A 316 19.45 9.23 -25.55
CA GLU A 316 18.38 10.07 -26.11
C GLU A 316 17.00 9.41 -26.04
N SER A 317 16.94 8.09 -26.20
CA SER A 317 15.68 7.34 -26.16
C SER A 317 15.16 7.26 -24.73
N ALA A 318 16.05 7.12 -23.75
CA ALA A 318 15.68 7.13 -22.35
C ALA A 318 15.17 8.50 -21.89
N LEU A 319 15.75 9.60 -22.38
CA LEU A 319 15.23 10.95 -22.12
C LEU A 319 13.82 11.13 -22.66
N GLN A 320 13.54 10.65 -23.88
CA GLN A 320 12.19 10.68 -24.44
C GLN A 320 11.20 9.91 -23.57
N ALA A 321 11.59 8.71 -23.11
CA ALA A 321 10.75 7.89 -22.26
C ALA A 321 10.40 8.58 -20.93
N VAL A 322 11.37 9.31 -20.35
CA VAL A 322 11.15 10.09 -19.13
C VAL A 322 10.19 11.24 -19.40
N GLN A 323 10.38 12.00 -20.48
CA GLN A 323 9.49 13.10 -20.85
C GLN A 323 8.04 12.61 -21.00
N ILE A 324 7.83 11.49 -21.71
CA ILE A 324 6.50 10.88 -21.86
C ILE A 324 5.91 10.52 -20.49
N SER A 325 6.73 9.99 -19.58
CA SER A 325 6.26 9.60 -18.25
C SER A 325 5.82 10.76 -17.36
N ILE A 326 6.28 11.98 -17.66
CA ILE A 326 6.00 13.20 -16.88
C ILE A 326 4.91 14.04 -17.56
N GLU A 327 5.07 14.32 -18.86
CA GLU A 327 4.19 15.23 -19.60
C GLU A 327 3.07 14.51 -20.39
N GLY A 328 3.11 13.18 -20.48
CA GLY A 328 2.21 12.41 -21.35
C GLY A 328 2.50 12.55 -22.85
N ARG A 329 3.59 13.23 -23.23
CA ARG A 329 4.04 13.46 -24.60
C ARG A 329 5.57 13.46 -24.66
N GLY A 330 6.12 13.06 -25.80
CA GLY A 330 7.57 12.92 -26.03
C GLY A 330 8.03 13.74 -27.23
N LEU A 331 7.75 15.04 -27.22
CA LEU A 331 8.01 15.94 -28.34
C LEU A 331 9.50 16.31 -28.49
N LEU A 332 10.30 16.11 -27.44
CA LEU A 332 11.74 16.43 -27.43
C LEU A 332 12.04 17.90 -27.79
N ASP A 333 11.14 18.80 -27.41
CA ASP A 333 11.12 20.21 -27.79
C ASP A 333 11.52 21.17 -26.65
N SER A 334 11.94 20.64 -25.50
CA SER A 334 12.43 21.41 -24.35
C SER A 334 13.95 21.50 -24.33
N ARG A 335 14.46 22.68 -23.98
CA ARG A 335 15.89 22.90 -23.67
C ARG A 335 16.34 22.16 -22.41
N ASP A 336 15.40 21.81 -21.53
CA ASP A 336 15.68 21.07 -20.30
C ASP A 336 16.00 19.58 -20.56
N LEU A 337 15.87 19.10 -21.80
CA LEU A 337 16.31 17.77 -22.22
C LEU A 337 17.75 17.86 -22.77
N VAL A 338 18.71 17.37 -22.00
CA VAL A 338 20.14 17.54 -22.29
C VAL A 338 20.79 16.20 -22.62
N VAL A 339 21.14 16.00 -23.89
CA VAL A 339 22.00 14.89 -24.29
C VAL A 339 23.45 15.24 -23.96
N CYS A 340 24.00 14.61 -22.92
CA CYS A 340 25.37 14.87 -22.47
C CYS A 340 25.97 13.65 -21.75
N CYS A 341 27.25 13.39 -22.00
CA CYS A 341 28.04 12.45 -21.22
C CYS A 341 28.74 13.20 -20.09
N ILE A 342 28.58 12.76 -18.84
CA ILE A 342 29.24 13.40 -17.67
C ILE A 342 30.77 13.37 -17.72
N ARG A 343 31.35 12.60 -18.65
CA ARG A 343 32.80 12.54 -18.90
C ARG A 343 33.31 13.72 -19.72
N ASP A 344 32.42 14.42 -20.42
CA ASP A 344 32.76 15.59 -21.24
C ASP A 344 32.61 16.85 -20.40
N SER A 345 33.72 17.28 -19.78
CA SER A 345 33.73 18.47 -18.91
C SER A 345 33.39 19.75 -19.68
N GLY A 346 33.82 19.87 -20.93
CA GLY A 346 33.53 21.04 -21.76
C GLY A 346 32.04 21.17 -22.08
N ARG A 347 31.38 20.06 -22.41
CA ARG A 347 29.91 20.06 -22.60
C ARG A 347 29.17 20.29 -21.29
N LEU A 348 29.60 19.68 -20.18
CA LEU A 348 29.01 19.93 -18.86
C LEU A 348 29.10 21.41 -18.47
N GLN A 349 30.23 22.06 -18.72
CA GLN A 349 30.39 23.49 -18.44
C GLN A 349 29.33 24.32 -19.18
N GLN A 350 29.11 24.06 -20.48
CA GLN A 350 28.06 24.74 -21.25
C GLN A 350 26.65 24.53 -20.65
N VAL A 351 26.38 23.33 -20.12
CA VAL A 351 25.09 23.01 -19.47
C VAL A 351 24.94 23.81 -18.17
N PHE A 352 25.99 23.90 -17.36
CA PHE A 352 25.98 24.71 -16.14
C PHE A 352 25.85 26.21 -16.44
N GLU A 353 26.50 26.70 -17.51
CA GLU A 353 26.38 28.08 -17.98
C GLU A 353 24.95 28.42 -18.45
N GLU A 354 24.32 27.52 -19.22
CA GLU A 354 22.98 27.69 -19.79
C GLU A 354 21.88 27.58 -18.72
N HIS A 355 21.92 26.53 -17.88
CA HIS A 355 20.82 26.21 -16.97
C HIS A 355 21.02 26.70 -15.54
N ARG A 356 22.28 26.94 -15.12
CA ARG A 356 22.63 27.46 -13.79
C ARG A 356 21.90 26.70 -12.65
N PRO A 357 22.09 25.38 -12.52
CA PRO A 357 21.36 24.59 -11.53
C PRO A 357 21.64 25.07 -10.10
N GLU A 358 20.62 25.04 -9.26
CA GLU A 358 20.73 25.29 -7.80
C GLU A 358 20.74 23.98 -7.02
N VAL A 359 20.12 22.93 -7.57
CA VAL A 359 20.07 21.60 -6.98
C VAL A 359 20.48 20.56 -8.02
N VAL A 360 21.38 19.66 -7.64
CA VAL A 360 21.86 18.58 -8.51
C VAL A 360 21.60 17.23 -7.87
N PHE A 361 20.85 16.35 -8.55
CA PHE A 361 20.77 14.93 -8.22
C PHE A 361 21.64 14.14 -9.21
N HIS A 362 22.70 13.52 -8.71
CA HIS A 362 23.63 12.76 -9.51
C HIS A 362 23.35 11.25 -9.48
N ALA A 363 22.59 10.77 -10.48
CA ALA A 363 22.24 9.35 -10.64
C ALA A 363 22.95 8.66 -11.83
N ALA A 364 23.80 9.39 -12.57
CA ALA A 364 24.55 8.83 -13.70
C ALA A 364 25.73 7.97 -13.21
N ALA A 365 25.69 6.66 -13.45
CA ALA A 365 26.78 5.74 -13.14
C ALA A 365 26.71 4.47 -14.00
N LEU A 366 27.84 3.77 -14.10
CA LEU A 366 27.84 2.36 -14.49
C LEU A 366 27.69 1.49 -13.24
N LYS A 367 26.76 0.53 -13.29
CA LYS A 367 26.38 -0.29 -12.12
C LYS A 367 26.53 -1.81 -12.28
N HIS A 368 26.83 -2.31 -13.48
CA HIS A 368 26.87 -3.75 -13.73
C HIS A 368 28.21 -4.35 -13.29
N LEU A 369 28.25 -4.89 -12.07
CA LEU A 369 29.46 -5.42 -11.45
C LEU A 369 30.29 -6.34 -12.39
N PRO A 370 29.75 -7.38 -13.05
CA PRO A 370 30.57 -8.24 -13.90
C PRO A 370 31.21 -7.50 -15.09
N LEU A 371 30.50 -6.53 -15.67
CA LEU A 371 31.04 -5.72 -16.77
C LEU A 371 32.14 -4.79 -16.27
N LEU A 372 31.99 -4.23 -15.06
CA LEU A 372 33.00 -3.37 -14.47
C LEU A 372 34.22 -4.13 -13.97
N GLU A 373 34.10 -5.40 -13.61
CA GLU A 373 35.26 -6.24 -13.32
C GLU A 373 36.11 -6.52 -14.58
N MET A 374 35.47 -6.59 -15.75
CA MET A 374 36.15 -6.76 -17.05
C MET A 374 36.62 -5.44 -17.65
N HIS A 375 35.90 -4.35 -17.40
CA HIS A 375 36.14 -3.01 -17.96
C HIS A 375 36.26 -1.96 -16.85
N ALA A 376 37.22 -2.19 -15.94
CA ALA A 376 37.37 -1.38 -14.74
C ALA A 376 37.61 0.11 -15.05
N GLU A 377 38.36 0.36 -16.11
CA GLU A 377 38.59 1.67 -16.71
C GLU A 377 37.30 2.48 -16.96
N GLU A 378 36.29 1.86 -17.54
CA GLU A 378 35.03 2.55 -17.87
C GLU A 378 34.23 2.89 -16.60
N GLY A 379 34.36 2.03 -15.57
CA GLY A 379 33.88 2.32 -14.22
C GLY A 379 34.57 3.54 -13.62
N TRP A 380 35.89 3.63 -13.71
CA TRP A 380 36.66 4.78 -13.23
C TRP A 380 36.27 6.08 -13.96
N LYS A 381 36.34 6.07 -15.29
CA LYS A 381 36.00 7.22 -16.14
C LYS A 381 34.59 7.75 -15.85
N THR A 382 33.61 6.87 -15.67
CA THR A 382 32.22 7.30 -15.46
C THR A 382 31.93 7.65 -14.01
N ASN A 383 32.26 6.76 -13.07
CA ASN A 383 31.85 6.89 -11.68
C ASN A 383 32.79 7.81 -10.88
N VAL A 384 34.06 7.95 -11.26
CA VAL A 384 35.04 8.81 -10.57
C VAL A 384 35.20 10.13 -11.31
N TRP A 385 35.77 10.14 -12.54
CA TRP A 385 35.99 11.40 -13.27
C TRP A 385 34.68 12.12 -13.61
N GLY A 386 33.64 11.38 -14.00
CA GLY A 386 32.33 11.97 -14.27
C GLY A 386 31.71 12.66 -13.04
N THR A 387 31.87 12.06 -11.85
CA THR A 387 31.44 12.68 -10.59
C THR A 387 32.30 13.91 -10.27
N GLN A 388 33.62 13.80 -10.42
CA GLN A 388 34.58 14.88 -10.20
C GLN A 388 34.24 16.14 -11.03
N ASN A 389 33.98 15.96 -12.33
CA ASN A 389 33.59 17.05 -13.23
C ASN A 389 32.33 17.79 -12.73
N LEU A 390 31.34 17.04 -12.25
CA LEU A 390 30.09 17.61 -11.74
C LEU A 390 30.30 18.36 -10.41
N LEU A 391 31.14 17.83 -9.51
CA LEU A 391 31.45 18.47 -8.23
C LEU A 391 32.23 19.77 -8.41
N GLU A 392 33.21 19.80 -9.32
CA GLU A 392 33.96 21.02 -9.65
C GLU A 392 33.05 22.11 -10.18
N LEU A 393 32.19 21.79 -11.16
CA LEU A 393 31.22 22.74 -11.71
C LEU A 393 30.14 23.13 -10.69
N ALA A 394 29.71 22.22 -9.83
CA ALA A 394 28.78 22.55 -8.75
C ALA A 394 29.36 23.59 -7.78
N GLY A 395 30.63 23.42 -7.41
CA GLY A 395 31.36 24.39 -6.59
C GLY A 395 31.56 25.74 -7.29
N GLU A 396 31.96 25.74 -8.56
CA GLU A 396 32.19 26.97 -9.35
C GLU A 396 30.90 27.78 -9.56
N PHE A 397 29.79 27.12 -9.84
CA PHE A 397 28.50 27.76 -10.13
C PHE A 397 27.64 28.01 -8.89
N GLY A 398 28.12 27.61 -7.70
CA GLY A 398 27.44 27.85 -6.42
C GLY A 398 26.13 27.06 -6.28
N VAL A 399 26.16 25.76 -6.59
CA VAL A 399 25.03 24.85 -6.37
C VAL A 399 24.72 24.78 -4.86
N ASP A 400 23.49 25.12 -4.47
CA ASP A 400 23.02 25.09 -3.09
C ASP A 400 23.04 23.66 -2.53
N ARG A 401 22.72 22.67 -3.36
CA ARG A 401 22.58 21.27 -2.93
C ARG A 401 22.99 20.25 -3.99
N PHE A 402 23.88 19.34 -3.62
CA PHE A 402 24.35 18.24 -4.46
C PHE A 402 24.11 16.89 -3.77
N VAL A 403 23.26 16.05 -4.38
CA VAL A 403 22.90 14.73 -3.88
C VAL A 403 23.48 13.66 -4.81
N ASN A 404 24.55 13.00 -4.36
CA ASN A 404 25.18 11.89 -5.07
C ASN A 404 24.50 10.55 -4.74
N ILE A 405 24.00 9.84 -5.74
CA ILE A 405 23.43 8.50 -5.54
C ILE A 405 24.56 7.48 -5.44
N SER A 406 24.63 6.77 -4.32
CA SER A 406 25.59 5.70 -4.05
C SER A 406 24.90 4.34 -3.86
N THR A 407 25.65 3.34 -3.39
CA THR A 407 25.22 1.95 -3.25
C THR A 407 25.83 1.32 -2.00
N ASP A 408 25.12 0.37 -1.40
CA ASP A 408 25.63 -0.53 -0.35
C ASP A 408 27.04 -1.10 -0.64
N LYS A 409 27.35 -1.39 -1.91
CA LYS A 409 28.66 -1.90 -2.36
C LYS A 409 29.83 -0.95 -2.09
N ALA A 410 29.58 0.33 -1.81
CA ALA A 410 30.60 1.31 -1.45
C ALA A 410 30.96 1.28 0.05
N ALA A 411 30.14 0.66 0.91
CA ALA A 411 30.39 0.62 2.35
C ALA A 411 31.69 -0.12 2.67
N ASP A 412 31.82 -1.36 2.20
CA ASP A 412 33.02 -2.19 2.32
C ASP A 412 33.39 -2.73 0.93
N PRO A 413 34.09 -1.95 0.09
CA PRO A 413 34.21 -2.26 -1.32
C PRO A 413 35.11 -3.49 -1.58
N SER A 414 34.54 -4.51 -2.22
CA SER A 414 35.26 -5.72 -2.70
C SER A 414 35.26 -5.89 -4.22
N SER A 415 34.76 -4.87 -4.94
CA SER A 415 34.59 -4.87 -6.39
C SER A 415 34.94 -3.50 -6.96
N VAL A 416 35.20 -3.43 -8.27
CA VAL A 416 35.47 -2.17 -8.97
C VAL A 416 34.29 -1.19 -8.84
N LEU A 417 33.06 -1.69 -8.92
CA LEU A 417 31.87 -0.87 -8.70
C LEU A 417 31.89 -0.24 -7.30
N GLY A 418 32.09 -1.06 -6.28
CA GLY A 418 32.16 -0.59 -4.90
C GLY A 418 33.26 0.44 -4.70
N GLN A 419 34.46 0.15 -5.21
CA GLN A 419 35.63 1.02 -5.07
C GLN A 419 35.42 2.38 -5.74
N THR A 420 34.94 2.39 -6.99
CA THR A 420 34.71 3.64 -7.73
C THR A 420 33.59 4.49 -7.13
N LYS A 421 32.52 3.86 -6.61
CA LYS A 421 31.46 4.59 -5.89
C LYS A 421 31.92 5.06 -4.51
N ARG A 422 32.77 4.32 -3.81
CA ARG A 422 33.39 4.79 -2.57
C ARG A 422 34.25 6.02 -2.82
N ILE A 423 35.08 6.04 -3.86
CA ILE A 423 35.86 7.24 -4.21
C ILE A 423 34.93 8.41 -4.53
N ALA A 424 33.84 8.19 -5.26
CA ALA A 424 32.85 9.24 -5.55
C ALA A 424 32.24 9.84 -4.27
N GLU A 425 31.99 9.04 -3.23
CA GLU A 425 31.56 9.54 -1.91
C GLU A 425 32.64 10.38 -1.24
N GLN A 426 33.90 9.96 -1.29
CA GLN A 426 35.02 10.70 -0.69
C GLN A 426 35.26 12.05 -1.39
N LEU A 427 35.09 12.10 -2.71
CA LEU A 427 35.14 13.33 -3.50
C LEU A 427 33.96 14.26 -3.16
N THR A 428 32.76 13.71 -3.02
CA THR A 428 31.57 14.48 -2.61
C THR A 428 31.74 15.04 -1.20
N SER A 429 32.29 14.23 -0.28
CA SER A 429 32.61 14.65 1.08
C SER A 429 33.62 15.79 1.11
N HIS A 430 34.66 15.72 0.27
CA HIS A 430 35.62 16.80 0.11
C HIS A 430 34.99 18.07 -0.47
N ALA A 431 34.14 17.96 -1.49
CA ALA A 431 33.44 19.11 -2.06
C ALA A 431 32.56 19.83 -1.02
N GLY A 432 31.91 19.08 -0.12
CA GLY A 432 31.16 19.64 1.02
C GLY A 432 32.01 20.35 2.07
N GLN A 433 33.33 20.13 2.09
CA GLN A 433 34.27 20.86 2.95
C GLN A 433 34.81 22.13 2.29
N GLU A 434 34.90 22.15 0.95
CA GLU A 434 35.52 23.24 0.18
C GLU A 434 34.53 24.30 -0.33
N HIS A 435 33.29 23.90 -0.61
CA HIS A 435 32.29 24.77 -1.23
C HIS A 435 31.14 25.11 -0.27
N SER A 436 30.54 26.27 -0.47
CA SER A 436 29.29 26.62 0.20
C SER A 436 28.12 25.83 -0.39
N GLY A 437 27.28 25.26 0.47
CA GLY A 437 26.13 24.45 0.07
C GLY A 437 26.20 23.05 0.67
N THR A 438 25.16 22.24 0.46
CA THR A 438 25.07 20.89 1.03
C THR A 438 25.39 19.82 0.00
N TYR A 439 26.52 19.15 0.21
CA TYR A 439 27.01 18.06 -0.64
C TYR A 439 26.96 16.75 0.14
N LEU A 440 26.13 15.82 -0.29
CA LEU A 440 25.93 14.55 0.42
C LEU A 440 25.85 13.38 -0.55
N SER A 441 26.14 12.18 -0.04
CA SER A 441 25.89 10.94 -0.78
C SER A 441 24.82 10.10 -0.09
N VAL A 442 23.96 9.43 -0.86
CA VAL A 442 22.92 8.54 -0.32
C VAL A 442 23.19 7.10 -0.74
N ARG A 443 23.46 6.22 0.23
CA ARG A 443 23.62 4.77 0.03
C ARG A 443 22.30 4.05 0.25
N PHE A 444 21.98 3.17 -0.69
CA PHE A 444 20.94 2.16 -0.52
C PHE A 444 21.31 0.89 -1.28
N GLY A 445 20.59 -0.19 -0.99
CA GLY A 445 20.80 -1.49 -1.62
C GLY A 445 20.13 -1.62 -2.98
N ASN A 446 19.67 -2.82 -3.30
CA ASN A 446 19.04 -3.04 -4.60
C ASN A 446 17.64 -2.42 -4.64
N VAL A 447 17.26 -1.92 -5.81
CA VAL A 447 15.89 -1.46 -6.09
C VAL A 447 15.15 -2.44 -6.99
N LEU A 448 13.93 -2.77 -6.60
CA LEU A 448 13.05 -3.73 -7.29
C LEU A 448 12.72 -3.26 -8.70
N GLY A 449 12.73 -4.19 -9.66
CA GLY A 449 12.33 -3.91 -11.04
C GLY A 449 13.27 -2.99 -11.83
N SER A 450 14.42 -2.59 -11.28
CA SER A 450 15.34 -1.70 -12.00
C SER A 450 15.92 -2.36 -13.26
N ARG A 451 16.25 -1.53 -14.26
CA ARG A 451 16.77 -1.99 -15.56
C ARG A 451 17.99 -2.88 -15.36
N GLY A 452 17.98 -4.06 -15.99
CA GLY A 452 19.05 -5.05 -15.91
C GLY A 452 19.23 -5.72 -14.54
N SER A 453 18.24 -5.65 -13.65
CA SER A 453 18.29 -6.33 -12.35
C SER A 453 17.76 -7.77 -12.42
N VAL A 454 17.84 -8.47 -11.28
CA VAL A 454 17.48 -9.89 -11.16
C VAL A 454 16.00 -10.17 -11.46
N LEU A 455 15.09 -9.26 -11.10
CA LEU A 455 13.66 -9.49 -11.25
C LEU A 455 13.20 -9.47 -12.72
N PRO A 456 13.57 -8.47 -13.55
CA PRO A 456 13.34 -8.53 -14.99
C PRO A 456 13.99 -9.75 -15.66
N LEU A 457 15.20 -10.12 -15.22
CA LEU A 457 15.90 -11.30 -15.74
C LEU A 457 15.10 -12.58 -15.47
N PHE A 458 14.62 -12.78 -14.24
CA PHE A 458 13.83 -13.95 -13.88
C PHE A 458 12.52 -14.00 -14.67
N ARG A 459 11.82 -12.88 -14.82
CA ARG A 459 10.60 -12.81 -15.64
C ARG A 459 10.86 -13.19 -17.09
N GLU A 460 11.95 -12.70 -17.68
CA GLU A 460 12.33 -13.04 -19.05
C GLU A 460 12.69 -14.53 -19.17
N GLN A 461 13.49 -15.07 -18.24
CA GLN A 461 13.83 -16.49 -18.20
C GLN A 461 12.58 -17.38 -18.09
N ILE A 462 11.63 -17.01 -17.23
CA ILE A 462 10.35 -17.71 -17.08
C ILE A 462 9.52 -17.62 -18.36
N ALA A 463 9.43 -16.44 -18.99
CA ALA A 463 8.69 -16.25 -20.23
C ALA A 463 9.24 -17.15 -21.36
N GLN A 464 10.56 -17.35 -21.39
CA GLN A 464 11.27 -18.23 -22.32
C GLN A 464 11.18 -19.72 -21.96
N GLY A 465 10.62 -20.09 -20.80
CA GLY A 465 10.45 -21.48 -20.36
C GLY A 465 11.49 -22.00 -19.37
N GLY A 466 12.39 -21.14 -18.89
CA GLY A 466 13.42 -21.47 -17.89
C GLY A 466 14.70 -22.08 -18.48
N PRO A 467 15.65 -22.50 -17.63
CA PRO A 467 15.64 -22.38 -16.17
C PRO A 467 15.91 -20.95 -15.67
N ILE A 468 15.55 -20.68 -14.41
CA ILE A 468 16.01 -19.47 -13.71
C ILE A 468 17.42 -19.70 -13.19
N THR A 469 18.31 -18.73 -13.36
CA THR A 469 19.69 -18.83 -12.87
C THR A 469 19.91 -18.01 -11.60
N VAL A 470 20.17 -18.69 -10.48
CA VAL A 470 20.51 -18.07 -9.19
C VAL A 470 22.00 -18.30 -8.92
N THR A 471 22.72 -17.30 -8.43
CA THR A 471 24.18 -17.43 -8.22
C THR A 471 24.51 -18.42 -7.10
N HIS A 472 23.83 -18.33 -5.97
CA HIS A 472 24.03 -19.24 -4.83
C HIS A 472 22.74 -19.43 -4.03
N PRO A 473 22.45 -20.62 -3.46
CA PRO A 473 21.23 -20.87 -2.69
C PRO A 473 21.03 -19.92 -1.50
N GLU A 474 22.13 -19.52 -0.86
CA GLU A 474 22.13 -18.68 0.34
C GLU A 474 22.40 -17.19 0.06
N VAL A 475 22.51 -16.75 -1.20
CA VAL A 475 22.79 -15.34 -1.50
C VAL A 475 21.61 -14.46 -1.09
N THR A 476 21.89 -13.38 -0.36
CA THR A 476 20.86 -12.42 0.06
C THR A 476 21.14 -11.02 -0.46
N ARG A 477 20.08 -10.25 -0.72
CA ARG A 477 20.17 -8.83 -1.07
C ARG A 477 19.12 -8.03 -0.32
N PHE A 478 19.49 -6.80 -0.01
CA PHE A 478 18.57 -5.77 0.46
C PHE A 478 17.73 -5.25 -0.71
N PHE A 479 16.43 -5.05 -0.48
CA PHE A 479 15.52 -4.55 -1.50
C PHE A 479 14.65 -3.41 -0.98
N MET A 480 14.43 -2.44 -1.87
CA MET A 480 13.51 -1.32 -1.70
C MET A 480 12.79 -1.08 -3.02
N THR A 481 11.62 -0.42 -3.02
CA THR A 481 10.99 -0.02 -4.29
C THR A 481 11.74 1.18 -4.89
N ILE A 482 11.60 1.38 -6.20
CA ILE A 482 12.19 2.56 -6.86
C ILE A 482 11.54 3.86 -6.33
N PRO A 483 10.20 3.97 -6.20
CA PRO A 483 9.57 5.14 -5.59
C PRO A 483 10.07 5.43 -4.18
N GLU A 484 10.05 4.44 -3.28
CA GLU A 484 10.50 4.57 -1.88
C GLU A 484 11.96 5.03 -1.79
N ALA A 485 12.86 4.47 -2.62
CA ALA A 485 14.25 4.90 -2.65
C ALA A 485 14.41 6.36 -3.10
N CYS A 486 13.65 6.79 -4.12
CA CYS A 486 13.72 8.16 -4.62
C CYS A 486 13.09 9.15 -3.63
N GLU A 487 12.01 8.76 -2.95
CA GLU A 487 11.40 9.55 -1.88
C GLU A 487 12.40 9.80 -0.75
N LEU A 488 13.04 8.74 -0.26
CA LEU A 488 14.05 8.83 0.79
C LEU A 488 15.30 9.60 0.35
N VAL A 489 15.69 9.52 -0.93
CA VAL A 489 16.79 10.33 -1.49
C VAL A 489 16.43 11.81 -1.52
N ILE A 490 15.20 12.14 -1.92
CA ILE A 490 14.70 13.52 -1.91
C ILE A 490 14.59 14.02 -0.46
N GLN A 491 14.13 13.18 0.47
CA GLN A 491 14.07 13.49 1.89
C GLN A 491 15.47 13.70 2.50
N ALA A 492 16.42 12.83 2.14
CA ALA A 492 17.83 12.96 2.50
C ALA A 492 18.41 14.29 2.01
N GLY A 493 18.02 14.71 0.80
CA GLY A 493 18.30 16.03 0.27
C GLY A 493 17.73 17.16 1.14
N ALA A 494 16.63 17.00 1.87
CA ALA A 494 16.14 18.07 2.76
C ALA A 494 16.96 18.19 4.06
N LEU A 495 17.73 17.17 4.43
CA LEU A 495 18.53 17.17 5.65
C LEU A 495 19.78 18.06 5.48
N SER A 496 20.16 18.76 6.54
CA SER A 496 21.28 19.72 6.53
C SER A 496 22.54 19.07 7.09
N HIS A 497 23.21 18.24 6.28
CA HIS A 497 24.46 17.57 6.66
C HIS A 497 25.47 17.60 5.51
N ASP A 498 26.46 18.49 5.61
CA ASP A 498 27.47 18.70 4.58
C ASP A 498 28.59 17.66 4.68
N GLY A 499 28.93 17.05 3.55
CA GLY A 499 30.03 16.10 3.42
C GLY A 499 29.76 14.70 4.02
N GLU A 500 28.53 14.45 4.48
CA GLU A 500 28.14 13.17 5.07
C GLU A 500 27.60 12.16 4.04
N VAL A 501 27.60 10.89 4.45
CA VAL A 501 26.94 9.81 3.71
C VAL A 501 25.72 9.34 4.49
N LEU A 502 24.55 9.45 3.85
CA LEU A 502 23.27 9.02 4.36
C LEU A 502 23.00 7.59 3.90
N VAL A 503 22.58 6.72 4.81
CA VAL A 503 22.32 5.30 4.55
C VAL A 503 20.85 5.02 4.82
N LEU A 504 20.14 4.56 3.79
CA LEU A 504 18.72 4.25 3.89
C LEU A 504 18.49 2.93 4.64
N ASP A 505 17.43 2.87 5.43
CA ASP A 505 17.01 1.63 6.08
C ASP A 505 16.44 0.64 5.03
N MET A 506 17.27 -0.33 4.70
CA MET A 506 16.94 -1.40 3.77
C MET A 506 16.30 -2.64 4.42
N GLY A 507 16.06 -2.62 5.73
CA GLY A 507 15.28 -3.62 6.47
C GLY A 507 15.88 -5.01 6.32
N GLU A 508 15.04 -6.04 6.31
CA GLU A 508 15.56 -7.41 6.30
C GLU A 508 16.04 -7.85 4.90
N PRO A 509 17.23 -8.47 4.81
CA PRO A 509 17.75 -8.98 3.56
C PRO A 509 16.96 -10.21 3.10
N VAL A 510 16.83 -10.35 1.78
CA VAL A 510 15.99 -11.38 1.14
C VAL A 510 16.86 -12.37 0.39
N LYS A 511 16.59 -13.67 0.55
CA LYS A 511 17.25 -14.72 -0.25
C LYS A 511 16.77 -14.65 -1.70
N ILE A 512 17.72 -14.61 -2.64
CA ILE A 512 17.39 -14.56 -4.08
C ILE A 512 16.72 -15.86 -4.55
N ALA A 513 17.06 -17.00 -3.93
CA ALA A 513 16.40 -18.27 -4.21
C ALA A 513 14.91 -18.25 -3.82
N ASP A 514 14.55 -17.59 -2.72
CA ASP A 514 13.15 -17.48 -2.29
C ASP A 514 12.35 -16.58 -3.25
N LEU A 515 12.97 -15.48 -3.70
CA LEU A 515 12.39 -14.63 -4.75
C LEU A 515 12.16 -15.41 -6.05
N ALA A 516 13.12 -16.21 -6.50
CA ALA A 516 12.98 -17.04 -7.69
C ALA A 516 11.82 -18.05 -7.55
N ARG A 517 11.74 -18.79 -6.43
CA ARG A 517 10.66 -19.75 -6.16
C ARG A 517 9.28 -19.08 -6.20
N ARG A 518 9.18 -17.86 -5.69
CA ARG A 518 7.93 -17.11 -5.69
C ARG A 518 7.47 -16.76 -7.11
N LEU A 519 8.36 -16.27 -7.97
CA LEU A 519 8.01 -15.97 -9.36
C LEU A 519 7.60 -17.22 -10.14
N ILE A 520 8.20 -18.37 -9.82
CA ILE A 520 7.81 -19.66 -10.39
C ILE A 520 6.39 -20.04 -9.94
N ALA A 521 6.05 -19.85 -8.65
CA ALA A 521 4.72 -20.18 -8.11
C ALA A 521 3.59 -19.34 -8.71
N GLU A 522 3.89 -18.14 -9.21
CA GLU A 522 2.92 -17.28 -9.90
C GLU A 522 2.65 -17.70 -11.35
N CYS A 523 3.39 -18.70 -11.85
CA CYS A 523 3.28 -19.18 -13.22
C CYS A 523 2.72 -20.61 -13.26
N ASP A 524 1.83 -20.89 -14.22
CA ASP A 524 1.29 -22.24 -14.47
C ASP A 524 2.32 -23.20 -15.12
N ARG A 525 3.62 -22.93 -14.98
CA ARG A 525 4.70 -23.67 -15.65
C ARG A 525 5.71 -24.19 -14.64
N GLN A 526 6.11 -25.44 -14.83
CA GLN A 526 7.24 -26.03 -14.12
C GLN A 526 8.55 -25.42 -14.64
N VAL A 527 9.20 -24.62 -13.81
CA VAL A 527 10.48 -23.96 -14.11
C VAL A 527 11.50 -24.36 -13.06
N GLU A 528 12.68 -24.82 -13.48
CA GLU A 528 13.77 -25.21 -12.59
C GLU A 528 14.61 -23.98 -12.17
N ILE A 529 15.19 -24.04 -10.96
CA ILE A 529 16.24 -23.13 -10.50
C ILE A 529 17.60 -23.81 -10.65
N VAL A 530 18.49 -23.22 -11.45
CA VAL A 530 19.87 -23.66 -11.63
C VAL A 530 20.81 -22.74 -10.86
N TYR A 531 21.69 -23.32 -10.05
CA TYR A 531 22.71 -22.58 -9.31
C TYR A 531 24.00 -22.44 -10.11
N THR A 532 24.44 -21.21 -10.37
CA THR A 532 25.57 -20.93 -11.30
C THR A 532 26.90 -20.63 -10.60
N GLY A 533 26.91 -20.48 -9.28
CA GLY A 533 28.06 -19.99 -8.51
C GLY A 533 28.10 -18.46 -8.40
N LEU A 534 28.78 -17.97 -7.37
CA LEU A 534 29.06 -16.54 -7.19
C LEU A 534 30.03 -16.03 -8.23
N ARG A 535 29.83 -14.79 -8.70
CA ARG A 535 30.69 -14.15 -9.69
C ARG A 535 31.90 -13.48 -9.01
N PRO A 536 32.98 -13.18 -9.75
CA PRO A 536 34.11 -12.43 -9.21
C PRO A 536 33.67 -11.10 -8.59
N GLY A 537 34.14 -10.79 -7.39
CA GLY A 537 33.79 -9.57 -6.65
C GLY A 537 32.38 -9.54 -6.04
N GLU A 538 31.55 -10.54 -6.30
CA GLU A 538 30.18 -10.62 -5.76
C GLU A 538 30.17 -11.15 -4.32
N LYS A 539 29.53 -10.41 -3.42
CA LYS A 539 29.36 -10.83 -2.02
C LYS A 539 28.20 -11.81 -1.86
N MET A 540 28.34 -12.74 -0.90
CA MET A 540 27.22 -13.60 -0.48
C MET A 540 26.11 -12.77 0.17
N HIS A 541 26.50 -11.89 1.10
CA HIS A 541 25.63 -10.99 1.84
C HIS A 541 26.20 -9.59 1.73
N GLU A 542 25.39 -8.64 1.29
CA GLU A 542 25.78 -7.22 1.29
C GLU A 542 25.72 -6.66 2.72
N VAL A 543 26.46 -5.57 2.95
CA VAL A 543 26.46 -4.84 4.23
C VAL A 543 26.12 -3.38 3.96
N LEU A 544 25.36 -2.75 4.85
CA LEU A 544 25.03 -1.33 4.74
C LEU A 544 26.14 -0.43 5.31
N PHE A 545 26.95 -0.96 6.23
CA PHE A 545 28.02 -0.26 6.91
C PHE A 545 29.31 -1.09 6.87
N SER A 546 30.45 -0.41 6.70
CA SER A 546 31.76 -1.01 6.93
C SER A 546 31.95 -1.38 8.41
N PRO A 547 32.76 -2.39 8.74
CA PRO A 547 33.18 -2.65 10.12
C PRO A 547 33.85 -1.46 10.82
N THR A 548 34.41 -0.51 10.06
CA THR A 548 35.08 0.69 10.59
C THR A 548 34.17 1.92 10.65
N GLU A 549 32.94 1.80 10.18
CA GLU A 549 31.97 2.89 10.13
C GLU A 549 31.10 2.87 11.39
N LEU A 550 30.90 4.05 11.99
CA LEU A 550 30.04 4.22 13.16
C LEU A 550 28.74 4.93 12.73
N PRO A 551 27.63 4.19 12.56
CA PRO A 551 26.37 4.80 12.18
C PRO A 551 25.80 5.65 13.31
N SER A 552 25.22 6.80 12.96
CA SER A 552 24.45 7.65 13.87
C SER A 552 23.05 7.91 13.31
N ALA A 553 22.08 8.20 14.19
CA ALA A 553 20.71 8.49 13.77
C ALA A 553 20.63 9.86 13.08
N SER A 554 19.81 9.98 12.03
CA SER A 554 19.40 11.28 11.48
C SER A 554 18.06 11.74 12.10
N GLU A 555 17.56 12.88 11.64
CA GLU A 555 16.22 13.39 11.94
C GLU A 555 15.10 12.51 11.37
N HIS A 556 15.40 11.69 10.36
CA HIS A 556 14.45 10.77 9.73
C HIS A 556 14.70 9.31 10.19
N PRO A 557 13.68 8.56 10.65
CA PRO A 557 13.86 7.24 11.25
C PRO A 557 14.43 6.19 10.29
N MET A 558 14.23 6.36 8.98
CA MET A 558 14.73 5.46 7.95
C MET A 558 16.01 5.94 7.26
N ILE A 559 16.66 6.95 7.82
CA ILE A 559 17.93 7.48 7.31
C ILE A 559 18.92 7.50 8.47
N GLN A 560 20.05 6.81 8.29
CA GLN A 560 21.19 6.85 9.19
C GLN A 560 22.33 7.63 8.54
N ARG A 561 23.28 8.07 9.35
CA ARG A 561 24.41 8.88 8.92
C ARG A 561 25.71 8.16 9.19
N VAL A 562 26.66 8.30 8.29
CA VAL A 562 28.02 7.79 8.45
C VAL A 562 29.03 8.78 7.88
N GLU A 563 30.13 8.95 8.61
CA GLU A 563 31.26 9.74 8.13
C GLU A 563 32.10 8.91 7.17
N VAL A 564 32.41 9.51 6.02
CA VAL A 564 33.34 8.95 5.04
C VAL A 564 34.54 9.88 4.93
N PRO A 565 35.78 9.39 5.04
CA PRO A 565 36.96 10.25 4.93
C PRO A 565 37.00 10.99 3.60
N SER A 566 37.11 12.31 3.64
CA SER A 566 37.21 13.13 2.45
C SER A 566 38.51 12.84 1.67
N MET A 567 38.44 12.96 0.35
CA MET A 567 39.59 12.77 -0.55
C MET A 567 39.67 13.92 -1.51
N SER A 568 40.81 14.60 -1.55
CA SER A 568 41.00 15.68 -2.51
C SER A 568 41.11 15.13 -3.94
N PRO A 569 40.69 15.92 -4.96
CA PRO A 569 40.79 15.57 -6.37
C PRO A 569 42.21 15.19 -6.79
N THR A 570 43.20 15.91 -6.27
CA THR A 570 44.62 15.64 -6.53
C THR A 570 45.01 14.24 -6.05
N VAL A 571 44.54 13.81 -4.87
CA VAL A 571 44.80 12.47 -4.35
C VAL A 571 44.05 11.42 -5.18
N ALA A 572 42.82 11.70 -5.61
CA ALA A 572 42.09 10.80 -6.49
C ALA A 572 42.79 10.66 -7.86
N ALA A 573 43.34 11.74 -8.42
CA ALA A 573 44.12 11.73 -9.65
C ALA A 573 45.44 10.96 -9.51
N LEU A 574 46.05 10.91 -8.31
CA LEU A 574 47.21 10.04 -8.06
C LEU A 574 46.83 8.55 -8.00
N LYS A 575 45.57 8.24 -7.70
CA LYS A 575 45.03 6.87 -7.73
C LYS A 575 44.51 6.47 -9.11
N ASP A 576 44.65 7.36 -10.07
CA ASP A 576 44.18 7.17 -11.42
C ASP A 576 44.95 6.02 -12.08
N PRO A 577 44.25 4.95 -12.50
CA PRO A 577 44.88 3.80 -13.15
C PRO A 577 45.55 4.16 -14.49
N PHE A 578 45.34 5.38 -15.00
CA PHE A 578 45.93 5.89 -16.24
C PHE A 578 47.18 6.77 -16.05
N LEU A 579 47.48 7.25 -14.82
CA LEU A 579 48.57 8.21 -14.57
C LEU A 579 49.80 7.61 -13.88
N VAL A 580 49.68 6.42 -13.30
CA VAL A 580 50.78 5.68 -12.69
C VAL A 580 50.94 4.35 -13.44
N ASP A 581 52.18 3.90 -13.61
CA ASP A 581 52.64 2.65 -14.28
C ASP A 581 51.54 1.54 -14.38
N PRO A 582 51.40 0.79 -15.50
CA PRO A 582 50.18 0.06 -15.92
C PRO A 582 49.79 -1.16 -15.04
N VAL A 583 50.29 -1.22 -13.81
CA VAL A 583 50.02 -2.23 -12.79
C VAL A 583 49.35 -1.58 -11.55
N ILE A 584 48.58 -0.51 -11.71
CA ILE A 584 47.59 -0.16 -10.67
C ILE A 584 46.35 -1.01 -10.89
N ASP A 585 46.30 -2.08 -10.11
CA ASP A 585 45.07 -2.85 -9.95
C ASP A 585 44.07 -2.00 -9.18
N VAL A 586 43.02 -1.53 -9.87
CA VAL A 586 41.84 -0.87 -9.27
C VAL A 586 41.22 -1.74 -8.16
N ARG A 587 41.54 -3.05 -8.12
CA ARG A 587 41.13 -4.01 -7.08
C ARG A 587 42.01 -3.99 -5.82
N SER A 588 43.18 -3.36 -5.82
CA SER A 588 44.10 -3.44 -4.68
C SER A 588 43.65 -2.56 -3.51
N SER A 589 43.05 -3.19 -2.50
CA SER A 589 42.73 -2.62 -1.18
C SER A 589 43.96 -2.29 -0.33
N ARG A 590 45.18 -2.40 -0.88
CA ARG A 590 46.45 -2.29 -0.14
C ARG A 590 46.94 -0.84 0.05
N TYR A 591 46.07 0.13 0.29
CA TYR A 591 46.55 1.48 0.59
C TYR A 591 45.67 2.16 1.65
N ASN A 592 45.77 1.63 2.87
CA ASN A 592 45.42 2.35 4.09
C ASN A 592 46.58 3.32 4.40
N PHE A 593 46.49 4.56 3.93
CA PHE A 593 47.47 5.60 4.26
C PHE A 593 46.94 6.47 5.40
N THR A 594 46.82 5.88 6.58
CA THR A 594 46.79 6.61 7.85
C THR A 594 48.21 6.65 8.40
N SER A 595 49.10 7.43 7.80
CA SER A 595 50.36 7.79 8.45
C SER A 595 50.82 9.17 7.98
N ASP A 596 50.76 10.10 8.93
CA ASP A 596 51.31 11.45 8.89
C ASP A 596 52.74 11.46 8.30
N PRO A 597 53.04 12.30 7.28
CA PRO A 597 54.37 12.36 6.65
C PRO A 597 55.47 12.94 7.55
N ARG A 598 55.24 13.19 8.85
CA ARG A 598 56.23 13.82 9.75
C ARG A 598 57.00 12.91 10.70
N SER A 599 56.76 11.60 10.73
CA SER A 599 57.53 10.71 11.61
C SER A 599 58.48 9.79 10.83
N GLY A 600 59.45 10.40 10.15
CA GLY A 600 60.60 9.70 9.59
C GLY A 600 61.86 10.11 10.32
N THR A 601 62.16 9.48 11.46
CA THR A 601 63.53 9.44 11.99
C THR A 601 63.91 8.00 12.23
N GLU A 602 64.90 7.60 11.44
CA GLU A 602 65.68 6.37 11.49
C GLU A 602 66.10 6.00 12.92
N LYS A 603 66.00 4.70 13.24
CA LYS A 603 66.97 4.04 14.10
C LYS A 603 67.30 2.68 13.51
N GLU A 604 68.49 2.60 12.93
CA GLU A 604 69.22 1.37 12.64
C GLU A 604 69.63 0.65 13.93
N SER A 605 69.68 -0.68 13.83
CA SER A 605 70.52 -1.65 14.56
C SER A 605 70.47 -1.71 16.10
N ALA A 606 69.87 -2.78 16.64
CA ALA A 606 70.54 -3.90 17.31
C ALA A 606 69.51 -4.94 17.78
#